data_AF-A0A6G4LNY7-F1
#
_entry.id   AF-A0A6G4LNY7-F1
#
_cell.length_a   1.000
_cell.length_b   1.000
_cell.length_c   1.000
_cell.angle_alpha   90.00
_cell.angle_beta   90.00
_cell.angle_gamma   90.00
#
_symmetry.space_group_name_H-M   'P 1'
#
loop_
_entity.id
_entity.type
_entity.pdbx_description
1 polymer ?
#
loop_
_entity_poly.entity_id
_entity_poly.type
_entity_poly.pdbx_seq_one_letter_code
_entity_poly.pdbx_strand_id
1 'polypeptide(L)'
;DKVSYALGIGIGRQLASMGAESLNIDDFAQAVKDAIAGKLQLGEQEAQELVQNFFAEQEAKAQAAAAEKGKVAKEAGEKFLAENGKKDGIITTKSGLQYQVLREGNGKAPKATDQVECHYEGTLIDGTKFDSSYDRGQTAT
;
A
#
# COMPACT_ATOMS: atom_id res chain seq x y z
N ASP A 1 36.00 -0.97 -13.30
CA ASP A 1 36.56 -1.05 -11.93
C ASP A 1 35.44 -1.47 -10.97
N LYS A 2 35.76 -2.27 -9.94
CA LYS A 2 34.82 -2.69 -8.90
C LYS A 2 34.24 -1.49 -8.14
N VAL A 3 34.98 -0.38 -8.03
CA VAL A 3 34.48 0.86 -7.39
C VAL A 3 33.32 1.46 -8.19
N SER A 4 33.44 1.59 -9.51
CA SER A 4 32.37 2.14 -10.37
C SER A 4 31.10 1.30 -10.31
N TYR A 5 31.23 -0.03 -10.28
CA TYR A 5 30.09 -0.93 -10.14
C TYR A 5 29.42 -0.78 -8.76
N ALA A 6 30.20 -0.67 -7.68
CA ALA A 6 29.67 -0.45 -6.33
C ALA A 6 28.89 0.87 -6.20
N LEU A 7 29.38 1.95 -6.82
CA LEU A 7 28.66 3.23 -6.89
C LEU A 7 27.34 3.08 -7.66
N GLY A 8 27.37 2.36 -8.79
CA GLY A 8 26.18 2.06 -9.59
C GLY A 8 25.11 1.27 -8.83
N ILE A 9 25.49 0.34 -7.94
CA ILE A 9 24.53 -0.41 -7.09
C ILE A 9 23.72 0.55 -6.21
N GLY A 10 24.37 1.54 -5.59
CA GLY A 10 23.69 2.49 -4.71
C GLY A 10 22.64 3.31 -5.47
N ILE A 11 23.06 3.89 -6.59
CA ILE A 11 22.18 4.68 -7.47
C ILE A 11 21.03 3.82 -8.01
N GLY A 12 21.34 2.61 -8.51
CA GLY A 12 20.35 1.69 -9.06
C GLY A 12 19.29 1.26 -8.04
N ARG A 13 19.69 0.97 -6.79
CA ARG A 13 18.73 0.64 -5.72
C ARG A 13 17.82 1.81 -5.37
N GLN A 14 18.37 3.03 -5.35
CA GLN A 14 17.57 4.22 -5.10
C GLN A 14 16.55 4.45 -6.23
N LEU A 15 16.98 4.35 -7.49
CA LEU A 15 16.09 4.46 -8.65
C LEU A 15 15.00 3.38 -8.63
N ALA A 16 15.35 2.13 -8.32
CA ALA A 16 14.37 1.05 -8.18
C ALA A 16 13.34 1.34 -7.08
N SER A 17 13.77 1.88 -5.94
CA SER A 17 12.85 2.26 -4.85
C SER A 17 11.88 3.38 -5.23
N MET A 18 12.24 4.20 -6.22
CA MET A 18 11.39 5.26 -6.77
C MET A 18 10.48 4.77 -7.90
N GLY A 19 10.42 3.45 -8.15
CA GLY A 19 9.59 2.88 -9.21
C GLY A 19 10.10 3.16 -10.62
N ALA A 20 11.40 3.45 -10.76
CA ALA A 20 12.02 3.83 -12.02
C ALA A 20 12.36 2.62 -12.92
N GLU A 21 11.62 1.52 -12.78
CA GLU A 21 11.82 0.25 -13.50
C GLU A 21 11.63 0.40 -15.02
N SER A 22 10.92 1.45 -15.45
CA SER A 22 10.70 1.80 -16.84
C SER A 22 11.74 2.75 -17.45
N LEU A 23 12.74 3.20 -16.69
CA LEU A 23 13.78 4.10 -17.22
C LEU A 23 14.68 3.40 -18.23
N ASN A 24 15.07 4.13 -19.27
CA ASN A 24 16.11 3.68 -20.18
C ASN A 24 17.49 3.85 -19.52
N ILE A 25 18.09 2.71 -19.16
CA ILE A 25 19.38 2.68 -18.46
C ILE A 25 20.53 3.10 -19.37
N ASP A 26 20.42 2.89 -20.68
CA ASP A 26 21.46 3.28 -21.64
C ASP A 26 21.56 4.80 -21.75
N ASP A 27 20.40 5.49 -21.80
CA ASP A 27 20.35 6.96 -21.83
C ASP A 27 20.85 7.55 -20.50
N PHE A 28 20.49 6.94 -19.38
CA PHE A 28 21.01 7.33 -18.06
C PHE A 28 22.54 7.18 -17.99
N ALA A 29 23.08 6.05 -18.44
CA ALA A 29 24.52 5.80 -18.46
C ALA A 29 25.24 6.79 -19.39
N GLN A 30 24.62 7.16 -20.51
CA GLN A 30 25.16 8.17 -21.42
C GLN A 30 25.17 9.56 -20.78
N ALA A 31 24.11 9.96 -20.08
CA ALA A 31 24.07 11.22 -19.34
C ALA A 31 25.17 11.33 -18.27
N VAL A 32 25.45 10.24 -17.55
CA VAL A 32 26.56 10.19 -16.57
C VAL A 32 27.92 10.41 -17.26
N LYS A 33 28.15 9.80 -18.43
CA LYS A 33 29.38 10.00 -19.21
C LYS A 33 29.51 11.46 -19.67
N ASP A 34 28.42 12.03 -20.20
CA ASP A 34 28.42 13.39 -20.73
C ASP A 34 28.59 14.44 -19.64
N ALA A 35 28.01 14.21 -18.46
CA ALA A 35 28.20 15.04 -17.27
C ALA A 35 29.68 15.12 -16.86
N ILE A 36 30.35 13.96 -16.76
CA ILE A 36 31.78 13.88 -16.39
C ILE A 36 32.65 14.54 -17.47
N ALA A 37 32.28 14.38 -18.75
CA ALA A 37 33.00 14.97 -19.88
C ALA A 37 32.75 16.48 -20.05
N GLY A 38 31.82 17.08 -19.30
CA GLY A 38 31.41 18.47 -19.47
C GLY A 38 30.71 18.74 -20.81
N LYS A 39 30.03 17.73 -21.37
CA LYS A 39 29.39 17.74 -22.69
C LYS A 39 27.91 17.37 -22.61
N LEU A 40 27.24 17.78 -21.54
CA LEU A 40 25.81 17.54 -21.37
C LEU A 40 25.06 18.02 -22.62
N GLN A 41 24.24 17.12 -23.16
CA GLN A 41 23.43 17.37 -24.35
C GLN A 41 22.14 18.14 -24.02
N LEU A 42 21.79 18.20 -22.73
CA LEU A 42 20.57 18.81 -22.21
C LEU A 42 20.92 19.92 -21.21
N GLY A 43 20.23 21.05 -21.28
CA GLY A 43 20.37 22.12 -20.30
C GLY A 43 19.77 21.73 -18.94
N GLU A 44 20.30 22.27 -17.84
CA GLU A 44 19.84 21.93 -16.49
C GLU A 44 18.34 22.24 -16.26
N GLN A 45 17.84 23.34 -16.82
CA GLN A 45 16.42 23.70 -16.72
C GLN A 45 15.51 22.71 -17.44
N GLU A 46 15.89 22.32 -18.67
CA GLU A 46 15.16 21.33 -19.46
C GLU A 46 15.18 19.95 -18.78
N ALA A 47 16.33 19.56 -18.20
CA ALA A 47 16.43 18.34 -17.40
C ALA A 47 15.48 18.36 -16.20
N GLN A 48 15.40 19.49 -15.49
CA GLN A 48 14.51 19.64 -14.34
C GLN A 48 13.03 19.55 -14.73
N GLU A 49 12.63 20.19 -15.82
CA GLU A 49 11.24 20.14 -16.33
C GLU A 49 10.85 18.73 -16.76
N LEU A 50 11.72 18.02 -17.49
CA LEU A 50 11.45 16.63 -17.90
C LEU A 50 11.27 15.70 -16.70
N VAL A 51 12.11 15.84 -15.67
CA VAL A 51 12.01 15.05 -14.45
C VAL A 51 10.74 15.37 -13.66
N GLN A 52 10.37 16.65 -13.55
CA GLN A 52 9.11 17.05 -12.88
C GLN A 52 7.89 16.48 -13.60
N ASN A 53 7.85 16.57 -14.93
CA ASN A 53 6.75 16.03 -15.73
C ASN A 53 6.67 14.51 -15.61
N PHE A 54 7.81 13.81 -15.62
CA PHE A 54 7.86 12.37 -15.41
C PHE A 54 7.26 11.97 -14.05
N PHE A 55 7.67 12.63 -12.96
CA PHE A 55 7.11 12.31 -11.64
C PHE A 55 5.63 12.69 -11.50
N ALA A 56 5.20 13.80 -12.09
CA ALA A 56 3.79 14.18 -12.11
C ALA A 56 2.92 13.15 -12.86
N GLU A 57 3.40 12.65 -14.00
CA GLU A 57 2.72 11.59 -14.76
C GLU A 57 2.67 10.28 -13.96
N GLN A 58 3.77 9.90 -13.31
CA GLN A 58 3.84 8.70 -12.49
C GLN A 58 2.92 8.79 -11.26
N GLU A 59 2.84 9.95 -10.60
CA GLU A 59 1.90 10.18 -9.51
C GLU A 59 0.45 10.08 -10.00
N ALA A 60 0.12 10.72 -11.14
CA ALA A 60 -1.22 10.63 -11.71
C ALA A 60 -1.61 9.18 -12.07
N LYS A 61 -0.68 8.40 -12.63
CA LYS A 61 -0.89 6.96 -12.88
C LYS A 61 -1.07 6.17 -11.58
N ALA A 62 -0.28 6.45 -10.55
CA ALA A 62 -0.39 5.79 -9.26
C ALA A 62 -1.74 6.10 -8.58
N GLN A 63 -2.18 7.36 -8.62
CA GLN A 63 -3.48 7.78 -8.12
C GLN A 63 -4.63 7.11 -8.90
N ALA A 64 -4.55 7.06 -10.23
CA ALA A 64 -5.54 6.37 -11.05
C ALA A 64 -5.60 4.87 -10.75
N ALA A 65 -4.45 4.21 -10.60
CA ALA A 65 -4.37 2.81 -10.22
C ALA A 65 -4.93 2.56 -8.80
N ALA A 66 -4.66 3.45 -7.85
CA ALA A 66 -5.21 3.39 -6.50
C ALA A 66 -6.73 3.59 -6.49
N ALA A 67 -7.25 4.54 -7.27
CA ALA A 67 -8.67 4.77 -7.42
C ALA A 67 -9.40 3.56 -8.02
N GLU A 68 -8.82 2.93 -9.06
CA GLU A 68 -9.38 1.73 -9.67
C GLU A 68 -9.38 0.55 -8.68
N LYS A 69 -8.27 0.32 -7.98
CA LYS A 69 -8.20 -0.69 -6.91
C LYS A 69 -9.24 -0.43 -5.82
N GLY A 70 -9.43 0.83 -5.43
CA GLY A 70 -10.44 1.24 -4.44
C GLY A 70 -11.86 0.95 -4.90
N LYS A 71 -12.17 1.19 -6.17
CA LYS A 71 -13.48 0.86 -6.76
C LYS A 71 -13.73 -0.65 -6.73
N VAL A 72 -12.77 -1.45 -7.19
CA VAL A 72 -12.87 -2.92 -7.18
C VAL A 72 -13.03 -3.46 -5.76
N ALA A 73 -12.25 -2.95 -4.80
CA ALA A 73 -12.34 -3.34 -3.39
C ALA A 73 -13.71 -2.97 -2.78
N LYS A 74 -14.25 -1.80 -3.12
CA LYS A 74 -15.57 -1.37 -2.67
C LYS A 74 -16.67 -2.29 -3.20
N GLU A 75 -16.69 -2.56 -4.51
CA GLU A 75 -17.68 -3.45 -5.12
C GLU A 75 -17.62 -4.87 -4.53
N ALA A 76 -16.40 -5.40 -4.32
CA ALA A 76 -16.21 -6.69 -3.68
C ALA A 76 -16.69 -6.70 -2.21
N GLY A 77 -16.42 -5.63 -1.46
CA GLY A 77 -16.87 -5.46 -0.07
C GLY A 77 -18.39 -5.35 0.06
N GLU A 78 -19.03 -4.56 -0.81
CA GLU A 78 -20.49 -4.43 -0.85
C GLU A 78 -21.16 -5.77 -1.16
N LYS A 79 -20.62 -6.53 -2.13
CA LYS A 79 -21.11 -7.87 -2.46
C LYS A 79 -20.92 -8.84 -1.28
N PHE A 80 -19.75 -8.81 -0.63
CA PHE A 80 -19.47 -9.64 0.53
C PHE A 80 -20.47 -9.37 1.66
N LEU A 81 -20.71 -8.10 2.01
CA LEU A 81 -21.66 -7.73 3.06
C LEU A 81 -23.10 -8.11 2.69
N ALA A 82 -23.50 -7.94 1.43
CA ALA A 82 -24.84 -8.32 0.97
C ALA A 82 -25.10 -9.83 1.10
N GLU A 83 -24.10 -10.67 0.80
CA GLU A 83 -24.22 -12.12 0.97
C GLU A 83 -24.04 -12.56 2.42
N ASN A 84 -23.12 -11.93 3.17
CA ASN A 84 -22.85 -12.28 4.55
C ASN A 84 -24.05 -11.96 5.46
N GLY A 85 -24.72 -10.83 5.23
CA GLY A 85 -25.90 -10.43 6.00
C GLY A 85 -27.09 -11.38 5.89
N LYS A 86 -27.10 -12.28 4.89
CA LYS A 86 -28.14 -13.29 4.69
C LYS A 86 -27.88 -14.59 5.46
N LYS A 87 -26.69 -14.76 6.04
CA LYS A 87 -26.31 -15.99 6.75
C LYS A 87 -26.97 -16.04 8.12
N ASP A 88 -27.28 -17.26 8.57
CA ASP A 88 -27.87 -17.48 9.89
C ASP A 88 -26.96 -16.99 11.02
N GLY A 89 -27.55 -16.28 11.97
CA GLY A 89 -26.86 -15.72 13.14
C GLY A 89 -26.14 -14.40 12.88
N ILE A 90 -26.09 -13.88 11.64
CA ILE A 90 -25.56 -12.55 11.36
C ILE A 90 -26.59 -11.49 11.73
N ILE A 91 -26.16 -10.51 12.52
CA ILE A 91 -26.94 -9.34 12.92
C ILE A 91 -26.36 -8.13 12.22
N THR A 92 -27.20 -7.41 11.45
CA THR A 92 -26.82 -6.14 10.81
C THR A 92 -27.34 -4.96 11.62
N THR A 93 -26.46 -4.05 12.02
CA THR A 93 -26.83 -2.83 12.76
C THR A 93 -27.32 -1.72 11.83
N LYS A 94 -27.85 -0.64 12.40
CA LYS A 94 -28.28 0.55 11.65
C LYS A 94 -27.13 1.23 10.89
N SER A 95 -25.88 1.08 11.34
CA SER A 95 -24.71 1.64 10.65
C SER A 95 -24.20 0.75 9.51
N GLY A 96 -24.80 -0.45 9.32
CA GLY A 96 -24.34 -1.43 8.34
C GLY A 96 -23.27 -2.40 8.87
N LEU A 97 -22.81 -2.24 10.13
CA LEU A 97 -21.92 -3.21 10.77
C LEU A 97 -22.63 -4.56 10.88
N GLN A 98 -21.96 -5.62 10.47
CA GLN A 98 -22.42 -6.99 10.64
C GLN A 98 -21.59 -7.69 11.71
N TYR A 99 -22.24 -8.43 12.60
CA TYR A 99 -21.55 -9.27 13.59
C TYR A 99 -22.30 -10.58 13.84
N GLN A 100 -21.57 -11.55 14.35
CA GLN A 100 -22.11 -12.83 14.83
C GLN A 100 -21.66 -13.04 16.26
N VAL A 101 -22.59 -13.41 17.15
CA VAL A 101 -22.23 -13.85 18.50
C VAL A 101 -21.94 -15.34 18.44
N LEU A 102 -20.66 -15.71 18.49
CA LEU A 102 -20.25 -17.12 18.51
C LEU A 102 -20.43 -17.75 19.90
N ARG A 103 -20.15 -16.97 20.94
CA ARG A 103 -20.34 -17.35 22.33
C ARG A 103 -20.71 -16.12 23.15
N GLU A 104 -21.88 -16.14 23.74
CA GLU A 104 -22.34 -15.04 24.58
C GLU A 104 -21.60 -15.04 25.92
N GLY A 105 -21.14 -13.86 26.34
CA GLY A 105 -20.57 -13.63 27.67
C GLY A 105 -21.66 -13.23 28.67
N ASN A 106 -21.37 -13.36 29.96
CA ASN A 106 -22.28 -13.00 31.06
C ASN A 106 -21.79 -11.79 31.88
N GLY A 107 -20.75 -11.10 31.38
CA GLY A 107 -20.16 -9.93 32.01
C GLY A 107 -20.92 -8.63 31.70
N LYS A 108 -20.44 -7.52 32.26
CA LYS A 108 -20.95 -6.19 31.92
C LYS A 108 -20.54 -5.85 30.48
N ALA A 109 -21.49 -5.32 29.70
CA ALA A 109 -21.17 -4.76 28.40
C ALA A 109 -20.26 -3.52 28.57
N PRO A 110 -19.20 -3.38 27.75
CA PRO A 110 -18.29 -2.26 27.84
C PRO A 110 -18.97 -0.95 27.41
N LYS A 111 -18.59 0.16 28.05
CA LYS A 111 -18.98 1.52 27.68
C LYS A 111 -17.89 2.17 26.83
N ALA A 112 -18.24 3.26 26.15
CA ALA A 112 -17.31 4.03 25.33
C ALA A 112 -16.09 4.58 26.10
N THR A 113 -16.18 4.70 27.43
CA THR A 113 -15.10 5.17 28.31
C THR A 113 -14.26 4.04 28.91
N ASP A 114 -14.64 2.79 28.68
CA ASP A 114 -13.97 1.65 29.29
C ASP A 114 -12.77 1.22 28.42
N GLN A 115 -11.74 0.72 29.08
CA GLN A 115 -10.65 0.03 28.41
C GLN A 115 -11.01 -1.45 28.24
N VAL A 116 -10.76 -2.00 27.06
CA VAL A 116 -11.06 -3.41 26.73
C VAL A 116 -9.77 -4.15 26.44
N GLU A 117 -9.69 -5.41 26.83
CA GLU A 117 -8.58 -6.29 26.49
C GLU A 117 -9.11 -7.47 25.70
N CYS A 118 -8.53 -7.77 24.54
CA CYS A 118 -9.00 -8.86 23.70
C CYS A 118 -7.89 -9.55 22.92
N HIS A 119 -8.16 -10.80 22.57
CA HIS A 119 -7.54 -11.41 21.41
C HIS A 119 -8.41 -11.21 20.17
N TYR A 120 -7.76 -10.86 19.06
CA TYR A 120 -8.37 -10.71 17.74
C TYR A 120 -7.48 -11.33 16.65
N GLU A 121 -8.12 -11.60 15.52
CA GLU A 121 -7.50 -11.88 14.23
C GLU A 121 -8.25 -11.07 13.15
N GLY A 122 -7.49 -10.39 12.30
CA GLY A 122 -7.99 -9.55 11.23
C GLY A 122 -7.60 -10.10 9.87
N THR A 123 -8.61 -10.37 9.03
CA THR A 123 -8.42 -10.78 7.63
C THR A 123 -9.14 -9.85 6.68
N LEU A 124 -8.61 -9.71 5.47
CA LEU A 124 -9.35 -9.17 4.33
C LEU A 124 -10.44 -10.17 3.89
N ILE A 125 -11.36 -9.73 3.02
CA ILE A 125 -12.46 -10.57 2.52
C ILE A 125 -11.99 -11.77 1.68
N ASP A 126 -10.75 -11.73 1.19
CA ASP A 126 -10.11 -12.84 0.46
C ASP A 126 -9.40 -13.85 1.39
N GLY A 127 -9.45 -13.62 2.71
CA GLY A 127 -8.81 -14.45 3.72
C GLY A 127 -7.36 -14.07 4.02
N THR A 128 -6.79 -13.07 3.33
CA THR A 128 -5.44 -12.57 3.63
C THR A 128 -5.40 -11.98 5.04
N LYS A 129 -4.62 -12.60 5.92
CA LYS A 129 -4.41 -12.11 7.28
C LYS A 129 -3.52 -10.87 7.27
N PHE A 130 -4.00 -9.77 7.86
CA PHE A 130 -3.23 -8.54 7.97
C PHE A 130 -2.72 -8.29 9.39
N ASP A 131 -3.39 -8.84 10.41
CA ASP A 131 -2.98 -8.70 11.80
C ASP A 131 -3.58 -9.80 12.68
N SER A 132 -2.86 -10.21 13.73
CA SER A 132 -3.35 -11.18 14.71
C SER A 132 -2.61 -11.03 16.04
N SER A 133 -3.40 -10.87 17.11
CA SER A 133 -2.88 -10.90 18.48
C SER A 133 -2.39 -12.30 18.89
N TYR A 134 -2.97 -13.34 18.30
CA TYR A 134 -2.58 -14.73 18.58
C TYR A 134 -1.16 -15.01 18.06
N ASP A 135 -0.80 -14.47 16.89
CA ASP A 135 0.55 -14.58 16.34
C ASP A 135 1.59 -13.90 17.24
N ARG A 136 1.20 -12.83 17.94
CA ARG A 136 2.05 -12.13 18.92
C ARG A 136 2.12 -12.86 20.27
N GLY A 137 1.23 -13.81 20.53
CA GLY A 137 1.13 -14.49 21.83
C GLY A 137 0.68 -13.60 22.99
N GLN A 138 0.14 -12.41 22.72
CA GLN A 138 -0.33 -11.48 23.74
C GLN A 138 -1.59 -10.73 23.28
N THR A 139 -2.44 -10.37 24.24
CA THR A 139 -3.65 -9.58 24.03
C THR A 139 -3.33 -8.16 23.54
N ALA A 140 -4.35 -7.49 23.02
CA ALA A 140 -4.32 -6.06 22.74
C ALA A 140 -5.31 -5.32 23.65
N THR A 141 -5.00 -4.05 23.92
CA THR A 141 -5.77 -3.16 24.76
C THR A 141 -6.00 -1.83 24.06
#